data_AF-Q7P725-F1
#
_entry.id   AF-Q7P725-F1
#
_cell.length_a   1.000
_cell.length_b   1.000
_cell.length_c   1.000
_cell.angle_alpha   90.00
_cell.angle_beta   90.00
_cell.angle_gamma   90.00
#
_symmetry.space_group_name_H-M   'P 1'
#
loop_
_entity.id
_entity.type
_entity.pdbx_description
1 polymer ?
#
loop_
_entity_poly.entity_id
_entity_poly.type
_entity_poly.pdbx_seq_one_letter_code
_entity_poly.pdbx_strand_id
1 'polypeptide(L)'
;MWQKLTIESKSSIEEYTKNRFEICDLSFSNLLLWSTGENTEYEIENDVLTIRSVYMGEVYYYMPIPKNDTPENIEKMKEKIREILKENVAINYFTEYWYEKLKDDFNLQEKRDYEDYIYSYESLSTLKGRHYAKKKNRVANFKKSYEYSYGSINKNNINEVVDFHRKMV
;
A
#
# COMPACT_ATOMS: atom_id res chain seq x y z
N MET A 1 1.75 22.80 0.17
CA MET A 1 2.52 22.92 -1.10
C MET A 1 3.00 21.53 -1.44
N TRP A 2 2.63 21.07 -2.62
CA TRP A 2 2.94 19.74 -3.13
C TRP A 2 4.44 19.50 -3.32
N GLN A 3 4.90 18.32 -2.91
CA GLN A 3 6.26 17.84 -3.05
C GLN A 3 6.24 16.53 -3.85
N LYS A 4 7.20 16.35 -4.76
CA LYS A 4 7.36 15.08 -5.48
C LYS A 4 7.71 13.96 -4.50
N LEU A 5 7.06 12.80 -4.66
CA LEU A 5 7.39 11.61 -3.88
C LEU A 5 8.71 11.02 -4.38
N THR A 6 9.71 11.00 -3.50
CA THR A 6 11.07 10.53 -3.77
C THR A 6 11.54 9.58 -2.67
N ILE A 7 12.73 9.00 -2.79
CA ILE A 7 13.29 8.10 -1.77
C ILE A 7 13.49 8.84 -0.43
N GLU A 8 13.78 10.14 -0.47
CA GLU A 8 13.94 11.03 0.67
C GLU A 8 12.63 11.27 1.42
N SER A 9 11.48 11.11 0.76
CA SER A 9 10.14 11.26 1.36
C SER A 9 9.79 10.14 2.35
N LYS A 10 10.59 9.07 2.42
CA LYS A 10 10.29 7.87 3.21
C LYS A 10 9.89 8.17 4.64
N SER A 11 10.72 8.92 5.36
CA SER A 11 10.48 9.20 6.78
C SER A 11 9.19 9.99 6.98
N SER A 12 8.92 10.98 6.14
CA SER A 12 7.70 11.80 6.22
C SER A 12 6.44 11.00 5.92
N ILE A 13 6.46 10.11 4.92
CA ILE A 13 5.30 9.26 4.59
C ILE A 13 5.08 8.17 5.64
N GLU A 14 6.15 7.50 6.09
CA GLU A 14 6.06 6.42 7.08
C GLU A 14 5.57 6.94 8.45
N GLU A 15 5.79 8.22 8.75
CA GLU A 15 5.26 8.89 9.94
C GLU A 15 3.72 8.88 10.03
N TYR A 16 3.04 8.64 8.91
CA TYR A 16 1.58 8.60 8.78
C TYR A 16 1.05 7.22 8.41
N THR A 17 1.84 6.37 7.77
CA THR A 17 1.34 5.12 7.15
C THR A 17 1.83 3.86 7.85
N LYS A 18 3.04 3.87 8.41
CA LYS A 18 3.72 2.66 8.87
C LYS A 18 2.99 2.02 10.03
N ASN A 19 2.65 0.74 9.88
CA ASN A 19 1.95 -0.08 10.89
C ASN A 19 0.58 0.47 11.31
N ARG A 20 -0.11 1.25 10.46
CA ARG A 20 -1.43 1.81 10.77
C ARG A 20 -2.59 1.18 10.01
N PHE A 21 -2.36 0.75 8.77
CA PHE A 21 -3.41 0.25 7.88
C PHE A 21 -2.98 -1.04 7.20
N GLU A 22 -3.94 -1.94 7.00
CA GLU A 22 -3.73 -3.22 6.30
C GLU A 22 -4.04 -3.06 4.80
N ILE A 23 -3.26 -2.21 4.13
CA ILE A 23 -3.36 -1.97 2.69
C ILE A 23 -1.97 -1.79 2.07
N CYS A 24 -1.71 -2.45 0.95
CA CYS A 24 -0.40 -2.50 0.31
C CYS A 24 -0.05 -1.19 -0.39
N ASP A 25 -1.06 -0.46 -0.88
CA ASP A 25 -0.92 0.82 -1.59
C ASP A 25 -0.25 1.91 -0.74
N LEU A 26 -0.36 1.82 0.59
CA LEU A 26 0.27 2.76 1.52
C LEU A 26 1.67 2.34 1.99
N SER A 27 2.17 1.20 1.55
CA SER A 27 3.58 0.86 1.78
C SER A 27 4.47 1.80 0.98
N PHE A 28 5.49 2.37 1.63
CA PHE A 28 6.36 3.36 0.98
C PHE A 28 7.05 2.81 -0.28
N SER A 29 7.42 1.52 -0.28
CA SER A 29 8.00 0.87 -1.46
C SER A 29 7.03 0.84 -2.64
N ASN A 30 5.72 0.60 -2.41
CA ASN A 30 4.73 0.64 -3.49
C ASN A 30 4.53 2.07 -3.99
N LEU A 31 4.36 3.03 -3.08
CA LEU A 31 4.21 4.45 -3.46
C LEU A 31 5.40 4.93 -4.31
N LEU A 32 6.64 4.58 -3.92
CA LEU A 32 7.84 4.95 -4.68
C LEU A 32 7.95 4.23 -6.02
N LEU A 33 7.53 2.96 -6.09
CA LEU A 33 7.57 2.20 -7.34
C LEU A 33 6.60 2.81 -8.37
N TRP A 34 5.36 3.07 -7.96
CA TRP A 34 4.32 3.60 -8.83
C TRP A 34 4.52 5.09 -9.16
N SER A 35 5.17 5.87 -8.28
CA SER A 35 5.46 7.29 -8.54
C SER A 35 6.30 7.52 -9.80
N THR A 36 7.09 6.53 -10.22
CA THR A 36 7.87 6.59 -11.46
C THR A 36 6.98 6.68 -12.71
N GLY A 37 5.80 6.05 -12.69
CA GLY A 37 4.84 6.07 -13.78
C GLY A 37 3.71 7.10 -13.63
N GLU A 38 3.45 7.55 -12.40
CA GLU A 38 2.22 8.27 -12.05
C GLU A 38 2.45 9.69 -11.52
N ASN A 39 3.67 10.23 -11.59
CA ASN A 39 3.99 11.58 -11.10
C ASN A 39 3.43 11.87 -9.68
N THR A 40 3.58 10.91 -8.76
CA THR A 40 3.01 11.02 -7.42
C THR A 40 3.62 12.19 -6.65
N GLU A 41 2.75 12.97 -6.02
CA GLU A 41 3.09 14.08 -5.14
C GLU A 41 2.37 13.93 -3.80
N TYR A 42 2.92 14.54 -2.76
CA TYR A 42 2.30 14.61 -1.45
C TYR A 42 2.42 15.99 -0.84
N GLU A 43 1.54 16.29 0.10
CA GLU A 43 1.71 17.39 1.03
C GLU A 43 1.24 17.01 2.43
N ILE A 44 1.75 17.73 3.41
CA ILE A 44 1.31 17.64 4.80
C ILE A 44 0.84 19.03 5.20
N GLU A 45 -0.44 19.14 5.54
CA GLU A 45 -1.08 20.38 5.98
C GLU A 45 -2.01 20.06 7.15
N ASN A 46 -1.94 20.84 8.23
CA ASN A 46 -2.75 20.64 9.44
C ASN A 46 -2.73 19.18 9.95
N ASP A 47 -1.52 18.57 9.98
CA ASP A 47 -1.32 17.19 10.39
C ASP A 47 -2.13 16.15 9.58
N VAL A 48 -2.44 16.47 8.32
CA VAL A 48 -3.04 15.54 7.36
C VAL A 48 -2.09 15.34 6.18
N LEU A 49 -1.64 14.10 5.98
CA LEU A 49 -0.93 13.68 4.79
C LEU A 49 -1.94 13.49 3.65
N THR A 50 -1.72 14.19 2.55
CA THR A 50 -2.47 14.02 1.31
C THR A 50 -1.51 13.55 0.22
N ILE A 51 -1.86 12.49 -0.50
CA ILE A 51 -1.09 11.97 -1.62
C ILE A 51 -1.99 11.98 -2.85
N ARG A 52 -1.46 12.45 -3.98
CA ARG A 52 -2.14 12.39 -5.28
C ARG A 52 -1.20 11.88 -6.35
N SER A 53 -1.77 11.26 -7.37
CA SER A 53 -1.04 10.78 -8.53
C SER A 53 -1.81 11.11 -9.81
N VAL A 54 -1.09 11.13 -10.93
CA VAL A 54 -1.60 11.38 -12.27
C VAL A 54 -1.32 10.16 -13.13
N TYR A 55 -2.36 9.40 -13.43
CA TYR A 55 -2.26 8.21 -14.28
C TYR A 55 -3.05 8.42 -15.57
N MET A 56 -2.39 8.22 -16.71
CA MET A 56 -2.98 8.46 -18.04
C MET A 56 -3.61 9.85 -18.22
N GLY A 57 -3.08 10.86 -17.53
CA GLY A 57 -3.58 12.25 -17.57
C GLY A 57 -4.69 12.56 -16.56
N GLU A 58 -5.18 11.56 -15.83
CA GLU A 58 -6.24 11.71 -14.82
C GLU A 58 -5.64 11.77 -13.42
N VAL A 59 -6.07 12.75 -12.63
CA VAL A 59 -5.67 12.91 -11.24
C VAL A 59 -6.55 12.04 -10.35
N TYR A 60 -5.94 11.32 -9.41
CA TYR A 60 -6.65 10.72 -8.29
C TYR A 60 -5.88 10.92 -6.99
N TYR A 61 -6.61 10.85 -5.90
CA TYR A 61 -6.09 10.99 -4.55
C TYR A 61 -6.14 9.65 -3.82
N TYR A 62 -5.16 9.43 -2.96
CA TYR A 62 -5.26 8.43 -1.92
C TYR A 62 -6.13 9.02 -0.80
N MET A 63 -6.75 8.14 -0.02
CA MET A 63 -7.44 8.53 1.20
C MET A 63 -6.53 9.43 2.06
N PRO A 64 -6.93 10.69 2.37
CA PRO A 64 -6.14 11.56 3.24
C PRO A 64 -5.93 10.91 4.61
N ILE A 65 -4.73 11.06 5.17
CA ILE A 65 -4.31 10.34 6.38
C ILE A 65 -3.97 11.33 7.48
N PRO A 66 -4.77 11.42 8.56
CA PRO A 66 -4.45 12.27 9.69
C PRO A 66 -3.29 11.66 10.48
N LYS A 67 -2.50 12.52 11.13
CA LYS A 67 -1.34 12.12 11.93
C LYS A 67 -1.69 11.12 13.02
N ASN A 68 -2.82 11.35 13.66
CA ASN A 68 -3.41 10.50 14.68
C ASN A 68 -4.94 10.65 14.61
N ASP A 69 -5.64 9.77 15.32
CA ASP A 69 -7.10 9.66 15.25
C ASP A 69 -7.79 10.53 16.32
N THR A 70 -7.24 11.71 16.64
CA THR A 70 -7.95 12.67 17.50
C THR A 70 -9.16 13.23 16.77
N PRO A 71 -10.24 13.62 17.48
CA PRO A 71 -11.40 14.25 16.85
C PRO A 71 -11.05 15.45 15.98
N GLU A 72 -10.08 16.26 16.42
CA GLU A 72 -9.58 17.43 15.67
C GLU A 72 -8.93 17.01 14.34
N ASN A 73 -8.01 16.04 14.37
CA ASN A 73 -7.34 15.59 13.15
C ASN A 73 -8.28 14.83 12.20
N ILE A 74 -9.27 14.12 12.74
CA ILE A 74 -10.33 13.52 11.93
C ILE A 74 -11.14 14.62 11.24
N GLU A 75 -11.51 15.70 11.93
CA GLU A 75 -12.21 16.80 11.27
C GLU A 75 -11.34 17.48 10.21
N LYS A 76 -10.04 17.67 10.45
CA LYS A 76 -9.11 18.16 9.42
C LYS A 76 -9.01 17.24 8.20
N MET A 77 -8.99 15.93 8.42
CA MET A 77 -9.07 14.95 7.34
C MET A 77 -10.39 15.11 6.56
N LYS A 78 -11.54 15.25 7.24
CA LYS A 78 -12.85 15.46 6.60
C LYS A 78 -12.90 16.77 5.81
N GLU A 79 -12.36 17.86 6.34
CA GLU A 79 -12.21 19.14 5.64
C GLU A 79 -11.42 18.95 4.33
N LYS A 80 -10.27 18.25 4.38
CA LYS A 80 -9.45 17.96 3.21
C LYS A 80 -10.17 17.08 2.18
N ILE A 81 -10.90 16.07 2.60
CA ILE A 81 -11.74 15.24 1.70
C ILE A 81 -12.77 16.12 0.99
N ARG A 82 -13.50 16.97 1.73
CA ARG A 82 -14.49 17.89 1.15
C ARG A 82 -13.86 18.88 0.18
N GLU A 83 -12.62 19.30 0.41
CA GLU A 83 -11.86 20.14 -0.53
C GLU A 83 -11.57 19.38 -1.83
N ILE A 84 -10.99 18.18 -1.74
CA ILE A 84 -10.64 17.34 -2.90
C ILE A 84 -11.89 17.02 -3.73
N LEU A 85 -13.02 16.69 -3.09
CA LEU A 85 -14.26 16.36 -3.80
C LEU A 85 -14.81 17.53 -4.64
N LYS A 86 -14.44 18.80 -4.36
CA LYS A 86 -14.80 19.94 -5.21
C LYS A 86 -14.09 19.90 -6.57
N GLU A 87 -12.98 19.20 -6.68
CA GLU A 87 -12.26 18.98 -7.94
C GLU A 87 -12.93 17.91 -8.83
N ASN A 88 -13.96 17.21 -8.33
CA ASN A 88 -14.64 16.09 -9.01
C ASN A 88 -13.66 14.95 -9.39
N VAL A 89 -12.72 14.66 -8.50
CA VAL A 89 -11.69 13.63 -8.65
C VAL A 89 -11.93 12.47 -7.66
N ALA A 90 -11.45 11.28 -8.03
CA ALA A 90 -11.60 10.09 -7.20
C ALA A 90 -10.65 10.11 -5.98
N ILE A 91 -11.16 9.64 -4.83
CA ILE A 91 -10.37 9.32 -3.64
C ILE A 91 -10.44 7.81 -3.44
N ASN A 92 -9.28 7.14 -3.51
CA ASN A 92 -9.16 5.69 -3.48
C ASN A 92 -8.45 5.20 -2.19
N TYR A 93 -8.40 3.87 -2.02
CA TYR A 93 -7.54 3.21 -1.03
C TYR A 93 -7.89 3.50 0.44
N PHE A 94 -9.17 3.67 0.76
CA PHE A 94 -9.62 3.59 2.16
C PHE A 94 -9.80 2.11 2.57
N THR A 95 -9.56 1.81 3.84
CA THR A 95 -9.76 0.49 4.43
C THR A 95 -10.96 0.49 5.37
N GLU A 96 -11.44 -0.68 5.79
CA GLU A 96 -12.50 -0.82 6.80
C GLU A 96 -12.22 0.00 8.08
N TYR A 97 -10.95 0.18 8.45
CA TYR A 97 -10.51 1.07 9.54
C TYR A 97 -11.12 2.48 9.51
N TRP A 98 -11.37 3.01 8.31
CA TRP A 98 -11.91 4.35 8.10
C TRP A 98 -13.43 4.36 7.91
N TYR A 99 -14.03 3.23 7.56
CA TYR A 99 -15.44 3.15 7.17
C TYR A 99 -16.37 3.68 8.27
N GLU A 100 -16.23 3.17 9.50
CA GLU A 100 -17.08 3.58 10.62
C GLU A 100 -16.92 5.07 10.99
N LYS A 101 -15.76 5.67 10.71
CA LYS A 101 -15.46 7.08 11.05
C LYS A 101 -16.01 8.08 10.02
N LEU A 102 -16.36 7.59 8.83
CA LEU A 102 -16.61 8.41 7.64
C LEU A 102 -17.93 8.12 6.94
N LYS A 103 -18.57 6.98 7.19
CA LYS A 103 -19.81 6.55 6.52
C LYS A 103 -20.98 7.52 6.69
N ASP A 104 -21.00 8.30 7.77
CA ASP A 104 -22.06 9.29 8.04
C ASP A 104 -21.82 10.63 7.30
N ASP A 105 -20.58 10.88 6.87
CA ASP A 105 -20.18 12.12 6.19
C ASP A 105 -20.03 11.95 4.67
N PHE A 106 -19.70 10.74 4.20
CA PHE A 106 -19.34 10.47 2.82
C PHE A 106 -19.95 9.17 2.28
N ASN A 107 -20.16 9.13 0.97
CA ASN A 107 -20.54 7.91 0.27
C ASN A 107 -19.31 7.05 0.01
N LEU A 108 -19.11 6.02 0.84
CA LEU A 108 -18.00 5.07 0.72
C LEU A 108 -18.45 3.84 -0.06
N GLN A 109 -17.69 3.48 -1.11
CA GLN A 109 -18.01 2.32 -1.96
C GLN A 109 -16.84 1.34 -1.99
N GLU A 110 -17.12 0.08 -1.67
CA GLU A 110 -16.17 -1.01 -1.83
C GLU A 110 -15.94 -1.35 -3.30
N LYS A 111 -14.69 -1.73 -3.62
CA LYS A 111 -14.31 -2.19 -4.95
C LYS A 111 -13.51 -3.48 -4.84
N ARG A 112 -14.21 -4.60 -5.04
CA ARG A 112 -13.68 -5.96 -4.87
C ARG A 112 -12.40 -6.24 -5.65
N ASP A 113 -12.26 -5.65 -6.84
CA ASP A 113 -11.07 -5.83 -7.68
C ASP A 113 -9.79 -5.22 -7.08
N TYR A 114 -9.92 -4.35 -6.06
CA TYR A 114 -8.82 -3.66 -5.40
C TYR A 114 -8.58 -4.14 -3.95
N GLU A 115 -9.22 -5.23 -3.54
CA GLU A 115 -9.04 -5.76 -2.19
C GLU A 115 -7.74 -6.54 -2.04
N ASP A 116 -7.03 -6.26 -0.94
CA ASP A 116 -5.81 -6.97 -0.58
C ASP A 116 -6.06 -8.32 0.10
N TYR A 117 -5.17 -9.27 -0.16
CA TYR A 117 -5.17 -10.55 0.52
C TYR A 117 -4.27 -10.52 1.75
N ILE A 118 -4.90 -10.45 2.93
CA ILE A 118 -4.20 -10.45 4.21
C ILE A 118 -4.07 -11.89 4.73
N TYR A 119 -2.84 -12.29 5.07
CA TYR A 119 -2.54 -13.60 5.63
C TYR A 119 -1.76 -13.47 6.93
N SER A 120 -2.05 -14.32 7.91
CA SER A 120 -1.20 -14.38 9.11
C SER A 120 0.15 -15.02 8.81
N TYR A 121 1.21 -14.41 9.37
CA TYR A 121 2.57 -14.92 9.28
C TYR A 121 2.68 -16.37 9.75
N GLU A 122 2.03 -16.72 10.88
CA GLU A 122 2.05 -18.08 11.41
C GLU A 122 1.45 -19.10 10.42
N SER A 123 0.36 -18.74 9.75
CA SER A 123 -0.27 -19.63 8.78
C SER A 123 0.66 -19.93 7.60
N LEU A 124 1.27 -18.89 7.02
CA LEU A 124 2.13 -19.04 5.84
C LEU A 124 3.51 -19.66 6.18
N SER A 125 4.05 -19.38 7.37
CA SER A 125 5.34 -19.92 7.80
C SER A 125 5.26 -21.38 8.23
N THR A 126 4.14 -21.80 8.83
CA THR A 126 4.00 -23.17 9.37
C THR A 126 3.21 -24.12 8.45
N LEU A 127 2.31 -23.58 7.62
CA LEU A 127 1.43 -24.35 6.75
C LEU A 127 0.65 -25.46 7.51
N LYS A 128 0.27 -25.19 8.77
CA LYS A 128 -0.44 -26.15 9.64
C LYS A 128 -1.92 -26.28 9.28
N GLY A 129 -2.47 -27.48 9.43
CA GLY A 129 -3.90 -27.75 9.25
C GLY A 129 -4.30 -28.24 7.86
N ARG A 130 -5.53 -28.78 7.76
CA ARG A 130 -6.04 -29.44 6.55
C ARG A 130 -6.09 -28.49 5.34
N HIS A 131 -6.41 -27.22 5.56
CA HIS A 131 -6.46 -26.19 4.52
C HIS A 131 -5.12 -26.03 3.77
N TYR A 132 -3.99 -26.16 4.47
CA TYR A 132 -2.65 -25.99 3.90
C TYR A 132 -1.99 -27.29 3.43
N ALA A 133 -2.66 -28.45 3.54
CA ALA A 133 -2.08 -29.76 3.20
C ALA A 133 -1.51 -29.80 1.77
N LYS A 134 -2.22 -29.22 0.80
CA LYS A 134 -1.74 -29.15 -0.60
C LYS A 134 -0.48 -28.29 -0.75
N LYS A 135 -0.39 -27.15 -0.04
CA LYS A 135 0.82 -26.30 -0.06
C LYS A 135 1.99 -27.01 0.62
N LYS A 136 1.75 -27.66 1.76
CA LYS A 136 2.75 -28.47 2.47
C LYS A 136 3.32 -29.59 1.60
N ASN A 137 2.46 -30.30 0.87
CA ASN A 137 2.90 -31.35 -0.06
C ASN A 137 3.74 -30.79 -1.22
N ARG A 138 3.38 -29.62 -1.78
CA ARG A 138 4.20 -28.96 -2.81
C ARG A 138 5.60 -28.61 -2.30
N VAL A 139 5.68 -28.04 -1.09
CA VAL A 139 6.98 -27.71 -0.46
C VAL A 139 7.78 -28.99 -0.19
N ALA A 140 7.17 -30.04 0.33
CA ALA A 140 7.84 -31.32 0.58
C ALA A 140 8.38 -31.95 -0.70
N ASN A 141 7.58 -31.94 -1.78
CA ASN A 141 8.00 -32.43 -3.08
C ASN A 141 9.17 -31.61 -3.64
N PHE A 142 9.10 -30.28 -3.58
CA PHE A 142 10.20 -29.40 -4.01
C PHE A 142 11.50 -29.73 -3.27
N LYS A 143 11.45 -29.83 -1.93
CA LYS A 143 12.63 -30.15 -1.11
C LYS A 143 13.22 -31.53 -1.40
N LYS A 144 12.41 -32.49 -1.84
CA LYS A 144 12.86 -33.84 -2.22
C LYS A 144 13.46 -33.87 -3.63
N SER A 145 12.96 -33.02 -4.53
CA SER A 145 13.29 -33.07 -5.95
C SER A 145 14.48 -32.21 -6.36
N TYR A 146 14.87 -31.23 -5.54
CA TYR A 146 15.88 -30.24 -5.93
C TYR A 146 16.90 -30.00 -4.81
N GLU A 147 18.16 -29.92 -5.20
CA GLU A 147 19.19 -29.24 -4.39
C GLU A 147 18.94 -27.73 -4.48
N TYR A 148 18.82 -27.07 -3.33
CA TYR A 148 18.47 -25.64 -3.29
C TYR A 148 19.15 -24.91 -2.13
N SER A 149 19.34 -23.60 -2.31
CA SER A 149 19.74 -22.68 -1.25
C SER A 149 18.75 -21.52 -1.19
N TYR A 150 18.67 -20.85 -0.04
CA TYR A 150 17.88 -19.64 0.17
C TYR A 150 18.81 -18.56 0.71
N GLY A 151 18.75 -17.37 0.13
CA GLY A 151 19.56 -16.22 0.54
C GLY A 151 18.81 -14.91 0.33
N SER A 152 19.06 -13.95 1.22
CA SER A 152 18.49 -12.61 1.10
C SER A 152 19.04 -11.88 -0.13
N ILE A 153 18.19 -11.09 -0.78
CA ILE A 153 18.62 -10.19 -1.87
C ILE A 153 19.61 -9.16 -1.31
N ASN A 154 20.73 -9.00 -1.99
CA ASN A 154 21.82 -8.09 -1.64
C ASN A 154 22.57 -7.65 -2.91
N LYS A 155 23.58 -6.78 -2.74
CA LYS A 155 24.34 -6.22 -3.88
C LYS A 155 25.03 -7.27 -4.75
N ASN A 156 25.36 -8.43 -4.20
CA ASN A 156 26.07 -9.48 -4.93
C ASN A 156 25.14 -10.33 -5.80
N ASN A 157 23.85 -10.45 -5.46
CA ASN A 157 22.90 -11.31 -6.18
C ASN A 157 21.74 -10.55 -6.87
N ILE A 158 21.66 -9.23 -6.75
CA ILE A 158 20.57 -8.44 -7.36
C ILE A 158 20.51 -8.59 -8.90
N ASN A 159 21.66 -8.73 -9.57
CA ASN A 159 21.69 -8.89 -11.03
C ASN A 159 21.04 -10.21 -11.47
N GLU A 160 21.17 -11.28 -10.68
CA GLU A 160 20.50 -12.56 -10.98
C GLU A 160 18.98 -12.42 -10.93
N VAL A 161 18.46 -11.62 -9.99
CA VAL A 161 17.02 -11.33 -9.88
C VAL A 161 16.54 -10.53 -11.09
N VAL A 162 17.31 -9.52 -11.51
CA VAL A 162 17.00 -8.70 -12.69
C VAL A 162 17.00 -9.56 -13.96
N ASP A 163 18.01 -10.42 -14.14
CA ASP A 163 18.11 -11.29 -15.30
C ASP A 163 17.03 -12.37 -15.33
N PHE A 164 16.63 -12.88 -14.17
CA PHE A 164 15.46 -13.76 -14.06
C PHE A 164 14.18 -13.03 -14.52
N HIS A 165 13.94 -11.81 -14.03
CA HIS A 165 12.75 -11.05 -14.39
C HIS A 165 12.70 -10.74 -15.90
N ARG A 166 13.81 -10.36 -16.53
CA ARG A 166 13.91 -10.11 -17.98
C ARG A 166 13.53 -11.30 -18.85
N LYS A 167 13.60 -12.53 -18.34
CA LYS A 167 13.19 -13.74 -19.08
C LYS A 167 11.69 -14.03 -18.98
N MET A 168 10.98 -13.37 -18.06
CA MET A 168 9.56 -13.58 -17.81
C MET A 168 8.67 -12.54 -18.50
N VAL A 169 9.26 -11.46 -19.01
CA VAL A 169 8.61 -10.40 -19.81
C VAL A 169 8.86 -10.68 -21.28
#